data_AF-A0A1H4WBZ9-F1
#
_entry.id   AF-A0A1H4WBZ9-F1
#
_cell.length_a   1.000
_cell.length_b   1.000
_cell.length_c   1.000
_cell.angle_alpha   90.00
_cell.angle_beta   90.00
_cell.angle_gamma   90.00
#
_symmetry.space_group_name_H-M   'P 1'
#
loop_
_entity.id
_entity.type
_entity.pdbx_description
1 polymer ?
#
loop_
_entity_poly.entity_id
_entity_poly.type
_entity_poly.pdbx_seq_one_letter_code
_entity_poly.pdbx_strand_id
1 'polypeptide(L)'
;MLEKLRAARANEDGFTLIELLIVVVILGVLAGVVVFAVSNFNNEGKTAACKTDLKTVQTAVEAYYAQHAGSYPASLDALKTGKYIKDVPDGSGGYTIAYDSATGNVTAAC
;
A
#
# COMPACT_ATOMS: atom_id res chain seq x y z
N MET A 1 -11.59 58.30 -18.91
CA MET A 1 -11.74 56.82 -18.86
C MET A 1 -10.41 56.09 -19.10
N LEU A 2 -9.55 56.59 -20.00
CA LEU A 2 -8.24 56.03 -20.35
C LEU A 2 -7.19 56.05 -19.20
N GLU A 3 -7.28 57.00 -18.27
CA GLU A 3 -6.39 57.09 -17.10
C GLU A 3 -6.53 55.90 -16.14
N LYS A 4 -7.75 55.36 -15.98
CA LYS A 4 -8.01 54.20 -15.11
C LYS A 4 -7.47 52.89 -15.68
N LEU A 5 -7.22 52.83 -17.00
CA LEU A 5 -6.66 51.65 -17.67
C LEU A 5 -5.13 51.58 -17.55
N ARG A 6 -4.44 52.72 -17.41
CA ARG A 6 -2.97 52.75 -17.21
C ARG A 6 -2.57 52.37 -15.78
N ALA A 7 -3.36 52.79 -14.78
CA ALA A 7 -3.11 52.42 -13.38
C ALA A 7 -3.25 50.91 -13.13
N ALA A 8 -4.13 50.21 -13.86
CA ALA A 8 -4.31 48.77 -13.75
C ALA A 8 -3.11 47.96 -14.28
N ARG A 9 -2.33 48.52 -15.22
CA ARG A 9 -1.17 47.88 -15.85
C ARG A 9 0.14 48.10 -15.11
N ALA A 10 0.15 49.01 -14.14
CA ALA A 10 1.33 49.32 -13.32
C ALA A 10 1.51 48.35 -12.13
N ASN A 11 0.59 47.39 -11.98
CA ASN A 11 0.58 46.41 -10.89
C ASN A 11 0.66 44.96 -11.41
N GLU A 12 1.04 44.79 -12.68
CA GLU A 12 1.33 43.50 -13.29
C GLU A 12 2.84 43.24 -13.16
N ASP A 13 3.30 42.98 -11.94
CA ASP A 13 4.68 42.54 -11.70
C ASP A 13 4.84 41.13 -12.30
N GLY A 14 5.68 41.00 -13.32
CA GLY A 14 6.01 39.74 -13.97
C GLY A 14 7.02 38.93 -13.16
N PHE A 15 6.90 37.59 -13.18
CA PHE A 15 7.91 36.69 -12.63
C PHE A 15 9.27 36.93 -13.31
N THR A 16 10.32 37.08 -12.51
CA THR A 16 11.67 37.18 -13.04
C THR A 16 12.17 35.82 -13.52
N LEU A 17 13.04 35.81 -14.54
CA LEU A 17 13.65 34.57 -15.03
C LEU A 17 14.46 33.86 -13.93
N ILE A 18 15.04 34.61 -13.00
CA ILE A 18 15.79 34.06 -11.88
C ILE A 18 14.88 33.37 -10.85
N GLU A 19 13.67 33.88 -10.61
CA GLU A 19 12.69 33.21 -9.74
C GLU A 19 12.27 31.87 -10.32
N LEU A 20 11.97 31.82 -11.62
CA LEU A 20 11.59 30.56 -12.26
C LEU A 20 12.77 29.58 -12.31
N LEU A 21 13.99 30.07 -12.53
CA LEU A 21 15.21 29.26 -12.52
C LEU A 21 15.45 28.58 -11.17
N ILE A 22 15.36 29.32 -10.07
CA ILE A 22 15.57 28.76 -8.72
C ILE A 22 14.49 27.73 -8.40
N VAL A 23 13.24 27.97 -8.81
CA VAL A 23 12.13 27.02 -8.59
C VAL A 23 12.38 25.69 -9.31
N VAL A 24 12.76 25.69 -10.59
CA VAL A 24 13.01 24.44 -11.31
C VAL A 24 14.24 23.70 -10.80
N VAL A 25 15.24 24.43 -10.28
CA VAL A 25 16.40 23.83 -9.61
C VAL A 25 15.96 23.11 -8.33
N ILE A 26 15.17 23.77 -7.48
CA ILE A 26 14.66 23.16 -6.24
C ILE A 26 13.76 21.95 -6.56
N LEU A 27 12.86 22.07 -7.53
CA LEU A 27 11.99 20.96 -7.96
C LEU A 27 12.81 19.78 -8.51
N GLY A 28 13.89 20.04 -9.25
CA GLY A 28 14.80 18.98 -9.73
C GLY A 28 15.49 18.22 -8.61
N VAL A 29 15.99 18.93 -7.58
CA VAL A 29 16.62 18.30 -6.41
C VAL A 29 15.60 17.48 -5.60
N LEU A 30 14.42 18.05 -5.33
CA LEU A 30 13.37 17.35 -4.58
C LEU A 30 12.88 16.11 -5.32
N ALA A 31 12.64 16.21 -6.63
CA ALA A 31 12.21 15.07 -7.45
C ALA A 31 13.22 13.91 -7.40
N GLY A 32 14.54 14.21 -7.42
CA GLY A 32 15.59 13.19 -7.34
C GLY A 32 15.57 12.39 -6.02
N VAL A 33 15.38 13.06 -4.88
CA VAL A 33 15.36 12.40 -3.56
C VAL A 33 14.08 11.57 -3.35
N VAL A 34 12.94 12.05 -3.83
CA VAL A 34 11.63 11.39 -3.65
C VAL A 34 11.59 9.99 -4.28
N VAL A 35 12.22 9.80 -5.44
CA VAL A 35 12.19 8.50 -6.14
C VAL A 35 12.78 7.36 -5.29
N PHE A 36 13.93 7.59 -4.66
CA PHE A 36 14.58 6.58 -3.82
C PHE A 36 13.84 6.33 -2.50
N ALA A 37 13.17 7.35 -1.96
CA ALA A 37 12.38 7.21 -0.74
C ALA A 37 11.15 6.32 -0.98
N VAL A 38 10.41 6.54 -2.07
CA VAL A 38 9.15 5.82 -2.37
C VAL A 38 9.36 4.34 -2.64
N SER A 39 10.48 3.95 -3.27
CA SER A 39 10.76 2.53 -3.54
C SER A 39 10.91 1.70 -2.26
N ASN A 40 11.52 2.27 -1.21
CA ASN A 40 11.72 1.58 0.07
C ASN A 40 10.39 1.42 0.84
N PHE A 41 9.57 2.47 0.88
CA PHE A 41 8.27 2.42 1.55
C PHE A 41 7.32 1.39 0.95
N ASN A 42 7.33 1.24 -0.38
CA ASN A 42 6.50 0.24 -1.05
C ASN A 42 6.91 -1.20 -0.69
N ASN A 43 8.20 -1.47 -0.49
CA ASN A 43 8.67 -2.80 -0.13
C ASN A 43 8.32 -3.14 1.32
N GLU A 44 8.57 -2.21 2.25
CA GLU A 44 8.20 -2.39 3.66
C GLU A 44 6.69 -2.54 3.85
N GLY A 45 5.88 -1.76 3.13
CA GLY A 45 4.42 -1.87 3.15
C GLY A 45 3.94 -3.25 2.69
N LYS A 46 4.55 -3.81 1.64
CA LYS A 46 4.23 -5.18 1.17
C LYS A 46 4.59 -6.24 2.19
N THR A 47 5.79 -6.19 2.77
CA THR A 47 6.21 -7.14 3.81
C THR A 47 5.32 -7.05 5.06
N ALA A 48 4.93 -5.84 5.47
CA ALA A 48 4.03 -5.62 6.60
C ALA A 48 2.62 -6.17 6.34
N ALA A 49 2.07 -5.92 5.14
CA ALA A 49 0.81 -6.51 4.71
C ALA A 49 0.90 -8.05 4.71
N CYS A 50 1.96 -8.62 4.14
CA CYS A 50 2.19 -10.06 4.07
C CYS A 50 2.19 -10.73 5.45
N LYS A 51 2.92 -10.15 6.42
CA LYS A 51 2.94 -10.67 7.79
C LYS A 51 1.57 -10.57 8.48
N THR A 52 0.83 -9.50 8.20
CA THR A 52 -0.51 -9.28 8.77
C THR A 52 -1.51 -10.29 8.22
N ASP A 53 -1.47 -10.52 6.91
CA ASP A 53 -2.36 -11.44 6.22
C ASP A 53 -2.05 -12.89 6.60
N LEU A 54 -0.77 -13.29 6.67
CA LEU A 54 -0.36 -14.60 7.19
C LEU A 54 -0.95 -14.83 8.58
N LYS A 55 -0.78 -13.87 9.49
CA LYS A 55 -1.30 -13.99 10.87
C LYS A 55 -2.82 -14.06 10.91
N THR A 56 -3.50 -13.27 10.07
CA THR A 56 -4.97 -13.28 9.96
C THR A 56 -5.47 -14.66 9.51
N VAL A 57 -4.85 -15.22 8.48
CA VAL A 57 -5.22 -16.55 7.95
C VAL A 57 -4.90 -17.64 8.98
N GLN A 58 -3.72 -17.61 9.62
CA GLN A 58 -3.36 -18.56 10.68
C GLN A 58 -4.39 -18.53 11.83
N THR A 59 -4.78 -17.34 12.26
CA THR A 59 -5.80 -17.18 13.32
C THR A 59 -7.15 -17.75 12.88
N ALA A 60 -7.53 -17.58 11.62
CA ALA A 60 -8.76 -18.16 11.06
C ALA A 60 -8.70 -19.70 11.01
N VAL A 61 -7.56 -20.28 10.65
CA VAL A 61 -7.33 -21.74 10.68
C VAL A 61 -7.48 -22.28 12.10
N GLU A 62 -6.86 -21.63 13.08
CA GLU A 62 -6.94 -22.03 14.49
C GLU A 62 -8.36 -21.91 15.05
N ALA A 63 -9.08 -20.85 14.67
CA ALA A 63 -10.49 -20.68 15.03
C ALA A 63 -11.39 -21.79 14.43
N TYR A 64 -11.13 -22.18 13.18
CA TYR A 64 -11.82 -23.32 12.56
C TYR A 64 -11.53 -24.62 13.32
N TYR A 65 -10.26 -24.88 13.61
CA TYR A 65 -9.81 -26.08 14.34
C TYR A 65 -10.48 -26.20 15.71
N ALA A 66 -10.58 -25.11 16.46
CA ALA A 66 -11.23 -25.07 17.77
C ALA A 66 -12.73 -25.41 17.70
N GLN A 67 -13.40 -25.06 16.60
CA GLN A 67 -14.85 -25.28 16.43
C GLN A 67 -15.18 -26.64 15.78
N HIS A 68 -14.23 -27.24 15.05
CA HIS A 68 -14.43 -28.50 14.32
C HIS A 68 -13.74 -29.68 15.00
N ALA A 69 -13.76 -29.70 16.34
CA ALA A 69 -13.26 -30.81 17.16
C ALA A 69 -11.82 -31.23 16.83
N GLY A 70 -10.95 -30.27 16.52
CA GLY A 70 -9.56 -30.52 16.18
C GLY A 70 -9.31 -30.96 14.74
N SER A 71 -10.24 -30.66 13.83
CA SER A 71 -10.04 -30.85 12.39
C SER A 71 -9.64 -29.54 11.74
N TYR A 72 -8.54 -29.54 10.98
CA TYR A 72 -8.14 -28.41 10.15
C TYR A 72 -9.06 -28.25 8.93
N PRO A 73 -9.23 -27.02 8.42
CA PRO A 73 -10.03 -26.79 7.22
C PRO A 73 -9.39 -27.49 6.00
N ALA A 74 -10.21 -28.06 5.11
CA ALA A 74 -9.69 -28.74 3.91
C ALA A 74 -9.03 -27.78 2.90
N SER A 75 -9.39 -26.50 2.94
CA SER A 75 -8.82 -25.44 2.10
C SER A 75 -9.06 -24.06 2.72
N LEU A 76 -8.36 -23.04 2.22
CA LEU A 76 -8.59 -21.65 2.62
C LEU A 76 -10.00 -21.16 2.24
N ASP A 77 -10.61 -21.70 1.17
CA ASP A 77 -12.00 -21.40 0.79
C ASP A 77 -13.01 -21.88 1.84
N ALA A 78 -12.69 -22.95 2.58
CA ALA A 78 -13.54 -23.41 3.69
C ALA A 78 -13.59 -22.37 4.82
N LEU A 79 -12.51 -21.62 5.04
CA LEU A 79 -12.49 -20.52 6.00
C LEU A 79 -13.38 -19.36 5.58
N LYS A 80 -13.39 -19.02 4.28
CA LYS A 80 -14.26 -17.99 3.72
C LYS A 80 -15.72 -18.39 3.80
N THR A 81 -16.04 -19.62 3.39
CA THR A 81 -17.42 -20.15 3.43
C THR A 81 -17.92 -20.27 4.87
N GLY A 82 -17.07 -20.72 5.79
CA GLY A 82 -17.33 -20.78 7.22
C GLY A 82 -17.33 -19.41 7.93
N LYS A 83 -17.08 -18.31 7.21
CA LYS A 83 -17.05 -16.93 7.73
C LYS A 83 -16.00 -16.68 8.82
N TYR A 84 -14.93 -17.46 8.82
CA TYR A 84 -13.76 -17.24 9.68
C TYR A 84 -12.89 -16.09 9.17
N ILE A 85 -12.93 -15.85 7.84
CA ILE A 85 -12.26 -14.75 7.17
C ILE A 85 -13.20 -14.16 6.11
N LYS A 86 -13.08 -12.86 5.81
CA LYS A 86 -13.89 -12.20 4.77
C LYS A 86 -13.47 -12.65 3.38
N ASP A 87 -12.17 -12.62 3.12
CA ASP A 87 -11.56 -13.02 1.86
C ASP A 87 -10.18 -13.62 2.12
N VAL A 88 -9.79 -14.57 1.27
CA VAL A 88 -8.44 -15.13 1.29
C VAL A 88 -7.53 -14.20 0.48
N PRO A 89 -6.37 -13.78 1.02
CA PRO A 89 -5.39 -13.02 0.26
C PRO A 89 -5.00 -13.78 -1.02
N ASP A 90 -5.29 -13.19 -2.18
CA ASP A 90 -5.14 -13.78 -3.51
C ASP A 90 -3.79 -13.50 -4.18
N GLY A 91 -2.92 -12.77 -3.46
CA GLY A 91 -1.59 -12.38 -3.90
C GLY A 91 -1.51 -11.13 -4.78
N SER A 92 -2.61 -10.38 -4.90
CA SER A 92 -2.62 -9.02 -5.45
C SER A 92 -1.65 -8.06 -4.75
N GLY A 93 -1.25 -8.36 -3.51
CA GLY A 93 -0.22 -7.66 -2.74
C GLY A 93 1.24 -7.98 -3.14
N GLY A 94 1.47 -8.91 -4.07
CA GLY A 94 2.80 -9.32 -4.54
C GLY A 94 3.45 -10.45 -3.73
N TYR A 95 2.68 -11.17 -2.92
CA TYR A 95 3.10 -12.35 -2.14
C TYR A 95 1.98 -13.39 -2.15
N THR A 96 2.29 -14.67 -2.01
CA THR A 96 1.29 -15.75 -1.98
C THR A 96 1.25 -16.42 -0.62
N ILE A 97 0.05 -16.68 -0.11
CA ILE A 97 -0.15 -17.51 1.08
C ILE A 97 -0.29 -18.98 0.66
N ALA A 98 0.54 -19.84 1.23
CA ALA A 98 0.44 -21.28 1.11
C ALA A 98 -0.14 -21.86 2.41
N TYR A 99 -0.99 -22.87 2.26
CA TYR A 99 -1.68 -23.52 3.37
C TYR A 99 -1.53 -25.03 3.28
N ASP A 100 -1.15 -25.66 4.38
CA ASP A 100 -1.10 -27.11 4.53
C ASP A 100 -2.29 -27.59 5.38
N SER A 101 -3.23 -28.29 4.73
CA SER A 101 -4.44 -28.81 5.37
C SER A 101 -4.18 -30.00 6.31
N ALA A 102 -3.02 -30.66 6.20
CA ALA A 102 -2.68 -31.77 7.08
C ALA A 102 -2.15 -31.29 8.44
N THR A 103 -1.40 -30.18 8.44
CA THR A 103 -0.75 -29.63 9.65
C THR A 103 -1.40 -28.35 10.17
N GLY A 104 -2.28 -27.71 9.38
CA GLY A 104 -2.86 -26.41 9.71
C GLY A 104 -1.87 -25.25 9.59
N ASN A 105 -0.71 -25.47 8.98
CA ASN A 105 0.35 -24.47 8.90
C ASN A 105 0.10 -23.51 7.72
N VAL A 106 0.21 -22.21 7.98
CA VAL A 106 0.09 -21.15 6.99
C VAL A 106 1.47 -20.51 6.78
N THR A 107 1.95 -20.51 5.54
CA THR A 107 3.27 -19.96 5.17
C THR A 107 3.12 -18.92 4.06
N ALA A 108 4.06 -17.98 3.99
CA ALA A 108 4.09 -16.98 2.93
C ALA A 108 5.54 -16.60 2.62
N ALA A 109 5.81 -16.28 1.36
CA ALA A 109 7.05 -15.65 0.94
C ALA A 109 6.88 -14.13 0.97
N CYS A 110 7.15 -13.55 2.15
CA CYS A 110 7.39 -12.12 2.34
C CYS A 110 8.90 -11.83 2.26
#